data_AF-A0A1Q5NG21-F1
#
_entry.id   AF-A0A1Q5NG21-F1
#
_cell.length_a   1.000
_cell.length_b   1.000
_cell.length_c   1.000
_cell.angle_alpha   90.00
_cell.angle_beta   90.00
_cell.angle_gamma   90.00
#
_symmetry.space_group_name_H-M   'P 1'
#
loop_
_entity.id
_entity.type
_entity.pdbx_description
1 polymer ?
#
loop_
_entity_poly.entity_id
_entity_poly.type
_entity_poly.pdbx_seq_one_letter_code
_entity_poly.pdbx_strand_id
1 'polypeptide(L)'
;MRIPALSAKGDPAYWLPHFLGATTDATEGDTAEHVSERGFATHRTDIGPNKGGKQGEFKERGGVAASLTNKLAVGAARPKLWGQDISGGGLGSKDWNGAMVLPNGSYGHVLLVYHRPTMEKDGSLQIGVETIAPHAASPVGYEHDFRSTEATSNPESILHGHKKDKIGSGGLSKNERYVDLQEMGADSSGGWQGFLEDIKQQWDRDLAGTDDNADERRALYQELVGKRPPA
;
A
#
# COMPACT_ATOMS: atom_id res chain seq x y z
N MET A 1 2.51 -2.87 7.23
CA MET A 1 3.94 -3.20 7.42
C MET A 1 4.51 -2.30 8.50
N ARG A 2 5.26 -2.86 9.44
CA ARG A 2 6.08 -2.13 10.41
C ARG A 2 7.50 -2.00 9.88
N ILE A 3 8.05 -0.79 9.98
CA ILE A 3 9.37 -0.43 9.47
C ILE A 3 10.25 -0.14 10.68
N PRO A 4 11.43 -0.78 10.83
CA PRO A 4 12.29 -0.53 11.97
C PRO A 4 12.69 0.95 12.09
N ALA A 5 12.85 1.41 13.33
CA ALA A 5 13.46 2.70 13.64
C ALA A 5 14.82 2.87 12.94
N LEU A 6 15.17 4.13 12.67
CA LEU A 6 16.47 4.48 12.08
C LEU A 6 17.59 4.19 13.09
N SER A 7 18.71 3.65 12.61
CA SER A 7 19.86 3.35 13.46
C SER A 7 20.73 4.58 13.69
N ALA A 8 20.77 5.50 12.71
CA ALA A 8 21.52 6.73 12.77
C ALA A 8 20.80 7.92 12.11
N LYS A 9 21.26 9.11 12.46
CA LYS A 9 20.83 10.35 11.80
C LYS A 9 21.35 10.35 10.37
N GLY A 10 20.45 10.53 9.40
CA GLY A 10 20.80 10.53 7.98
C GLY A 10 20.54 9.20 7.27
N ASP A 11 20.15 8.16 8.01
CA ASP A 11 19.64 6.91 7.41
C ASP A 11 18.46 7.21 6.48
N PRO A 12 18.30 6.46 5.37
CA PRO A 12 17.30 6.73 4.35
C PRO A 12 15.89 6.46 4.88
N ALA A 13 15.29 7.51 5.44
CA ALA A 13 13.97 7.46 6.07
C ALA A 13 12.82 7.27 5.09
N TYR A 14 13.09 7.22 3.79
CA TYR A 14 12.13 6.95 2.71
C TYR A 14 12.58 5.76 1.83
N TRP A 15 13.48 4.91 2.34
CA TRP A 15 13.98 3.76 1.58
C TRP A 15 12.86 2.85 1.07
N LEU A 16 11.89 2.48 1.93
CA LEU A 16 10.80 1.58 1.52
C LEU A 16 9.89 2.22 0.45
N PRO A 17 9.38 3.45 0.62
CA PRO A 17 8.69 4.15 -0.46
C PRO A 17 9.48 4.22 -1.76
N HIS A 18 10.79 4.49 -1.70
CA HIS A 18 11.64 4.58 -2.88
C HIS A 18 11.81 3.24 -3.57
N PHE A 19 12.06 2.17 -2.79
CA PHE A 19 12.13 0.80 -3.29
C PHE A 19 10.84 0.38 -4.02
N LEU A 20 9.69 0.86 -3.56
CA LEU A 20 8.39 0.63 -4.21
C LEU A 20 8.12 1.57 -5.39
N GLY A 21 9.03 2.49 -5.71
CA GLY A 21 8.88 3.48 -6.77
C GLY A 21 7.95 4.65 -6.42
N ALA A 22 7.55 4.79 -5.15
CA ALA A 22 6.61 5.82 -4.72
C ALA A 22 7.25 7.19 -4.50
N THR A 23 8.56 7.23 -4.24
CA THR A 23 9.35 8.46 -4.07
C THR A 23 10.51 8.54 -5.04
N THR A 24 10.93 9.76 -5.37
CA THR A 24 12.05 10.04 -6.29
C THR A 24 13.39 9.56 -5.76
N ASP A 25 13.56 9.56 -4.44
CA ASP A 25 14.76 9.08 -3.75
C ASP A 25 14.41 8.47 -2.38
N ALA A 26 15.42 7.87 -1.73
CA ALA A 26 15.31 7.14 -0.47
C ALA A 26 15.43 8.02 0.79
N THR A 27 15.77 9.30 0.64
CA THR A 27 16.11 10.21 1.74
C THR A 27 15.05 11.28 1.98
N GLU A 28 14.36 11.69 0.92
CA GLU A 28 13.32 12.71 0.90
C GLU A 28 11.97 12.10 0.53
N GLY A 29 10.91 12.83 0.87
CA GLY A 29 9.53 12.37 0.76
C GLY A 29 8.78 12.91 -0.45
N ASP A 30 9.52 13.23 -1.52
CA ASP A 30 8.99 13.76 -2.78
C ASP A 30 8.47 12.61 -3.64
N THR A 31 7.27 12.78 -4.18
CA THR A 31 6.54 11.74 -4.90
C THR A 31 7.10 11.51 -6.30
N ALA A 32 7.18 10.25 -6.71
CA ALA A 32 7.45 9.91 -8.11
C ALA A 32 6.30 10.38 -9.04
N GLU A 33 6.57 10.51 -10.33
CA GLU A 33 5.65 11.10 -11.34
C GLU A 33 4.24 10.50 -11.34
N HIS A 34 4.12 9.20 -11.10
CA HIS A 34 2.86 8.44 -11.14
C HIS A 34 2.18 8.33 -9.76
N VAL A 35 2.72 9.00 -8.74
CA VAL A 35 2.20 9.00 -7.38
C VAL A 35 1.75 10.41 -7.01
N SER A 36 0.52 10.51 -6.49
CA SER A 36 -0.11 11.77 -6.10
C SER A 36 -0.24 11.89 -4.58
N GLU A 37 -0.10 13.11 -4.05
CA GLU A 37 -0.44 13.38 -2.65
C GLU A 37 -1.96 13.39 -2.44
N ARG A 38 -2.40 12.92 -1.27
CA ARG A 38 -3.82 12.86 -0.89
C ARG A 38 -4.14 13.78 0.28
N GLY A 39 -5.32 14.41 0.20
CA GLY A 39 -5.83 15.27 1.27
C GLY A 39 -6.39 14.54 2.49
N PHE A 40 -6.69 13.23 2.39
CA PHE A 40 -7.24 12.44 3.50
C PHE A 40 -7.06 10.92 3.30
N ALA A 41 -7.10 10.19 4.42
CA ALA A 41 -7.20 8.74 4.50
C ALA A 41 -8.05 8.37 5.71
N THR A 42 -8.94 7.38 5.56
CA THR A 42 -9.82 6.89 6.64
C THR A 42 -9.16 5.85 7.54
N HIS A 43 -7.94 5.41 7.20
CA HIS A 43 -7.10 4.51 7.98
C HIS A 43 -5.79 5.23 8.36
N ARG A 44 -5.24 4.85 9.51
CA ARG A 44 -3.90 5.24 9.96
C ARG A 44 -3.29 4.19 10.86
N THR A 45 -1.98 4.27 11.06
CA THR A 45 -1.30 3.47 12.07
C THR A 45 -0.86 4.35 13.23
N ASP A 46 -1.23 3.95 14.43
CA ASP A 46 -0.73 4.53 15.66
C ASP A 46 0.46 3.69 16.15
N ILE A 47 1.59 4.35 16.37
CA ILE A 47 2.85 3.71 16.72
C ILE A 47 3.38 4.37 17.99
N GLY A 48 3.72 3.58 19.02
CA GLY A 48 4.37 4.07 20.24
C GLY A 48 5.89 4.21 20.07
N PRO A 49 6.57 5.00 20.92
CA PRO A 49 8.04 5.06 20.92
C PRO A 49 8.64 3.72 21.37
N ASN A 50 9.82 3.40 20.85
CA ASN A 50 10.59 2.23 21.28
C ASN A 50 11.19 2.51 22.66
N LYS A 51 11.22 1.50 23.55
CA LYS A 51 11.72 1.64 24.92
C LYS A 51 12.56 0.45 25.33
N GLY A 52 13.82 0.69 25.68
CA GLY A 52 14.72 -0.33 26.24
C GLY A 52 14.87 -1.56 25.34
N GLY A 53 15.07 -1.34 24.03
CA GLY A 53 15.17 -2.42 23.04
C GLY A 53 13.86 -3.10 22.68
N LYS A 54 12.72 -2.66 23.23
CA LYS A 54 11.40 -3.15 22.86
C LYS A 54 10.71 -2.19 21.89
N GLN A 55 10.22 -2.78 20.83
CA GLN A 55 9.31 -2.19 19.86
C GLN A 55 8.08 -1.56 20.56
N GLY A 56 7.72 -0.35 20.17
CA GLY A 56 6.52 0.34 20.67
C GLY A 56 5.20 -0.34 20.27
N GLU A 57 4.09 0.09 20.86
CA GLU A 57 2.75 -0.41 20.48
C GLU A 57 2.44 -0.08 19.01
N PHE A 58 1.87 -1.02 18.27
CA PHE A 58 1.52 -0.86 16.85
C PHE A 58 0.04 -1.18 16.65
N LYS A 59 -0.78 -0.17 16.37
CA LYS A 59 -2.25 -0.31 16.27
C LYS A 59 -2.79 0.37 15.03
N GLU A 60 -3.52 -0.38 14.22
CA GLU A 60 -4.33 0.21 13.16
C GLU A 60 -5.54 0.95 13.75
N ARG A 61 -5.80 2.16 13.24
CA ARG A 61 -6.97 2.99 13.59
C ARG A 61 -7.73 3.33 12.31
N GLY A 62 -9.05 3.30 12.37
CA GLY A 62 -9.92 3.59 11.22
C GLY A 62 -11.02 4.59 11.54
N GLY A 63 -11.71 5.03 10.48
CA GLY A 63 -12.90 5.87 10.55
C GLY A 63 -12.64 7.38 10.52
N VAL A 64 -13.71 8.16 10.69
CA VAL A 64 -13.70 9.63 10.58
C VAL A 64 -12.70 10.26 11.57
N ALA A 65 -12.58 9.70 12.77
CA ALA A 65 -11.62 10.16 13.76
C ALA A 65 -10.15 10.00 13.27
N ALA A 66 -9.83 8.94 12.54
CA ALA A 66 -8.49 8.75 11.97
C ALA A 66 -8.19 9.81 10.89
N SER A 67 -9.16 10.11 10.02
CA SER A 67 -9.04 11.16 8.99
C SER A 67 -8.78 12.55 9.61
N LEU A 68 -9.53 12.91 10.66
CA LEU A 68 -9.31 14.17 11.37
C LEU A 68 -7.94 14.22 12.05
N THR A 69 -7.53 13.12 12.70
CA THR A 69 -6.22 13.10 13.38
C THR A 69 -5.05 13.13 12.39
N ASN A 70 -5.19 12.53 11.21
CA ASN A 70 -4.18 12.62 10.15
C ASN A 70 -3.98 14.08 9.68
N LYS A 71 -5.07 14.85 9.58
CA LYS A 71 -5.00 16.28 9.21
C LYS A 71 -4.36 17.15 10.29
N LEU A 72 -4.55 16.79 11.57
CA LEU A 72 -4.05 17.56 12.71
C LEU A 72 -2.60 17.21 13.12
N ALA A 73 -2.06 16.09 12.63
CA ALA A 73 -0.69 15.71 12.91
C ALA A 73 0.31 16.66 12.24
N VAL A 74 1.42 16.95 12.93
CA VAL A 74 2.45 17.91 12.48
C VAL A 74 3.85 17.30 12.46
N GLY A 75 4.72 17.83 11.60
CA GLY A 75 6.12 17.41 11.50
C GLY A 75 6.28 15.91 11.25
N ALA A 76 7.22 15.28 11.97
CA ALA A 76 7.52 13.85 11.85
C ALA A 76 6.35 12.91 12.23
N ALA A 77 5.35 13.42 12.95
CA ALA A 77 4.16 12.65 13.31
C ALA A 77 3.09 12.66 12.20
N ARG A 78 3.18 13.57 11.22
CA ARG A 78 2.23 13.64 10.12
C ARG A 78 2.50 12.53 9.12
N PRO A 79 1.53 11.64 8.85
CA PRO A 79 1.69 10.66 7.79
C PRO A 79 1.75 11.34 6.43
N LYS A 80 2.56 10.77 5.54
CA LYS A 80 2.45 11.01 4.10
C LYS A 80 1.31 10.15 3.56
N LEU A 81 0.39 10.77 2.84
CA LEU A 81 -0.75 10.12 2.22
C LEU A 81 -0.55 10.20 0.73
N TRP A 82 -0.37 9.04 0.10
CA TRP A 82 -0.14 8.96 -1.33
C TRP A 82 -1.15 8.06 -2.01
N GLY A 83 -1.28 8.27 -3.31
CA GLY A 83 -2.23 7.57 -4.15
C GLY A 83 -1.64 7.28 -5.53
N GLN A 84 -1.93 6.11 -6.07
CA GLN A 84 -1.61 5.76 -7.45
C GLN A 84 -2.81 5.11 -8.12
N ASP A 85 -3.23 5.67 -9.23
CA ASP A 85 -4.36 5.13 -9.99
C ASP A 85 -3.94 3.85 -10.72
N ILE A 86 -4.85 2.87 -10.72
CA ILE A 86 -4.65 1.60 -11.41
C ILE A 86 -5.78 1.36 -12.41
N SER A 87 -5.55 0.45 -13.35
CA SER A 87 -6.54 -0.02 -14.32
C SER A 87 -7.03 -1.40 -13.95
N GLY A 88 -7.69 -1.53 -12.80
CA GLY A 88 -8.22 -2.84 -12.44
C GLY A 88 -9.40 -3.23 -13.34
N GLY A 89 -9.57 -4.53 -13.56
CA GLY A 89 -10.37 -5.05 -14.66
C GLY A 89 -9.62 -5.11 -16.00
N GLY A 90 -8.45 -4.47 -16.12
CA GLY A 90 -7.54 -4.60 -17.26
C GLY A 90 -7.54 -3.36 -18.16
N LEU A 91 -6.36 -2.78 -18.35
CA LEU A 91 -6.15 -1.61 -19.21
C LEU A 91 -6.68 -1.86 -20.64
N GLY A 92 -7.45 -0.90 -21.16
CA GLY A 92 -8.00 -0.95 -22.52
C GLY A 92 -9.23 -1.83 -22.68
N SER A 93 -9.65 -2.55 -21.63
CA SER A 93 -10.94 -3.25 -21.61
C SER A 93 -12.09 -2.26 -21.48
N LYS A 94 -13.31 -2.70 -21.81
CA LYS A 94 -14.53 -1.92 -21.57
C LYS A 94 -15.14 -2.26 -20.21
N ASP A 95 -15.62 -1.25 -19.51
CA ASP A 95 -16.48 -1.42 -18.33
C ASP A 95 -17.91 -1.83 -18.74
N TRP A 96 -18.79 -2.03 -17.75
CA TRP A 96 -20.19 -2.40 -17.99
C TRP A 96 -21.02 -1.31 -18.71
N ASN A 97 -20.54 -0.07 -18.74
CA ASN A 97 -21.13 1.03 -19.50
C ASN A 97 -20.52 1.18 -20.91
N GLY A 98 -19.55 0.33 -21.27
CA GLY A 98 -18.85 0.38 -22.55
C GLY A 98 -17.71 1.41 -22.61
N ALA A 99 -17.39 2.08 -21.50
CA ALA A 99 -16.29 3.03 -21.39
C ALA A 99 -14.94 2.32 -21.23
N MET A 100 -13.86 2.93 -21.69
CA MET A 100 -12.52 2.34 -21.60
C MET A 100 -11.97 2.44 -20.17
N VAL A 101 -11.44 1.33 -19.68
CA VAL A 101 -10.73 1.24 -18.39
C VAL A 101 -9.34 1.87 -18.53
N LEU A 102 -9.08 2.89 -17.72
CA LEU A 102 -7.86 3.70 -17.70
C LEU A 102 -7.35 3.91 -16.26
N PRO A 103 -6.05 4.21 -16.05
CA PRO A 103 -5.50 4.50 -14.72
C PRO A 103 -5.73 5.97 -14.37
N ASN A 104 -7.00 6.34 -14.17
CA ASN A 104 -7.44 7.72 -13.91
C ASN A 104 -8.24 7.86 -12.60
N GLY A 105 -8.15 6.85 -11.75
CA GLY A 105 -8.79 6.81 -10.44
C GLY A 105 -10.22 6.27 -10.46
N SER A 106 -10.90 6.26 -11.62
CA SER A 106 -12.26 5.69 -11.76
C SER A 106 -12.30 4.17 -11.69
N TYR A 107 -11.18 3.51 -11.99
CA TYR A 107 -11.08 2.05 -12.14
C TYR A 107 -10.04 1.43 -11.20
N GLY A 108 -10.03 1.93 -9.97
CA GLY A 108 -9.16 1.45 -8.91
C GLY A 108 -8.06 2.44 -8.56
N HIS A 109 -7.66 2.37 -7.29
CA HIS A 109 -6.67 3.27 -6.73
C HIS A 109 -5.91 2.57 -5.61
N VAL A 110 -4.59 2.67 -5.60
CA VAL A 110 -3.75 2.22 -4.49
C VAL A 110 -3.58 3.38 -3.52
N LEU A 111 -3.95 3.17 -2.26
CA LEU A 111 -3.69 4.07 -1.14
C LEU A 111 -2.41 3.65 -0.43
N LEU A 112 -1.51 4.61 -0.20
CA LEU A 112 -0.35 4.44 0.69
C LEU A 112 -0.47 5.40 1.87
N VAL A 113 -0.47 4.86 3.09
CA VAL A 113 -0.36 5.65 4.33
C VAL A 113 1.00 5.37 4.95
N TYR A 114 1.89 6.35 4.86
CA TYR A 114 3.27 6.22 5.28
C TYR A 114 3.57 7.05 6.53
N HIS A 115 3.98 6.37 7.60
CA HIS A 115 4.59 6.99 8.76
C HIS A 115 6.10 6.77 8.70
N ARG A 116 6.85 7.86 8.62
CA ARG A 116 8.31 7.84 8.54
C ARG A 116 8.91 7.27 9.84
N PRO A 117 9.83 6.29 9.77
CA PRO A 117 10.60 5.88 10.94
C PRO A 117 11.48 7.03 11.43
N THR A 118 11.76 7.04 12.73
CA THR A 118 12.72 7.95 13.36
C THR A 118 13.71 7.13 14.18
N MET A 119 14.72 7.76 14.79
CA MET A 119 15.63 7.05 15.70
C MET A 119 14.94 6.56 16.98
N GLU A 120 13.79 7.13 17.33
CA GLU A 120 13.07 6.82 18.58
C GLU A 120 11.87 5.92 18.37
N LYS A 121 11.42 5.76 17.12
CA LYS A 121 10.11 5.22 16.80
C LYS A 121 10.11 4.56 15.44
N ASP A 122 9.51 3.38 15.38
CA ASP A 122 9.31 2.66 14.14
C ASP A 122 8.38 3.42 13.18
N GLY A 123 8.56 3.14 11.89
CA GLY A 123 7.68 3.60 10.83
C GLY A 123 6.58 2.59 10.52
N SER A 124 5.70 2.97 9.60
CA SER A 124 4.73 2.04 9.02
C SER A 124 4.40 2.39 7.59
N LEU A 125 4.12 1.37 6.80
CA LEU A 125 3.44 1.51 5.53
C LEU A 125 2.15 0.71 5.56
N GLN A 126 1.02 1.37 5.31
CA GLN A 126 -0.24 0.71 5.00
C GLN A 126 -0.49 0.85 3.51
N ILE A 127 -0.89 -0.26 2.89
CA ILE A 127 -1.25 -0.33 1.48
C ILE A 127 -2.71 -0.74 1.43
N GLY A 128 -3.54 0.12 0.87
CA GLY A 128 -4.94 -0.16 0.58
C GLY A 128 -5.14 -0.23 -0.92
N VAL A 129 -6.02 -1.13 -1.37
CA VAL A 129 -6.55 -1.08 -2.73
C VAL A 129 -8.01 -0.66 -2.63
N GLU A 130 -8.30 0.50 -3.21
CA GLU A 130 -9.60 1.14 -3.20
C GLU A 130 -10.26 0.99 -4.57
N THR A 131 -11.59 0.90 -4.56
CA THR A 131 -12.38 0.82 -5.81
C THR A 131 -12.23 2.07 -6.68
N ILE A 132 -12.06 3.23 -6.05
CA ILE A 132 -12.04 4.52 -6.74
C ILE A 132 -11.18 5.52 -5.95
N ALA A 133 -10.45 6.39 -6.65
CA ALA A 133 -9.73 7.49 -6.04
C ALA A 133 -10.71 8.51 -5.42
N PRO A 134 -10.29 9.27 -4.40
CA PRO A 134 -11.09 10.39 -3.89
C PRO A 134 -11.56 11.34 -5.01
N HIS A 135 -12.84 11.66 -5.03
CA HIS A 135 -13.49 12.56 -5.99
C HIS A 135 -13.41 12.15 -7.47
N ALA A 136 -12.88 10.98 -7.80
CA ALA A 136 -12.91 10.50 -9.19
C ALA A 136 -14.34 10.14 -9.62
N ALA A 137 -14.58 10.18 -10.93
CA ALA A 137 -15.87 9.84 -11.50
C ALA A 137 -16.13 8.33 -11.34
N SER A 138 -17.22 7.96 -10.67
CA SER A 138 -17.58 6.56 -10.52
C SER A 138 -18.41 6.07 -11.70
N PRO A 139 -18.09 4.89 -12.28
CA PRO A 139 -18.92 4.27 -13.30
C PRO A 139 -20.34 3.90 -12.83
N VAL A 140 -20.61 3.94 -11.52
CA VAL A 140 -21.94 3.67 -10.92
C VAL A 140 -22.48 4.88 -10.14
N GLY A 141 -21.91 6.07 -10.34
CA GLY A 141 -22.40 7.32 -9.73
C GLY A 141 -22.13 7.45 -8.22
N TYR A 142 -21.27 6.61 -7.65
CA TYR A 142 -20.79 6.75 -6.27
C TYR A 142 -19.80 7.90 -6.11
N GLU A 143 -19.96 8.72 -5.06
CA GLU A 143 -19.00 9.78 -4.72
C GLU A 143 -18.09 9.35 -3.57
N HIS A 144 -16.78 9.32 -3.82
CA HIS A 144 -15.78 8.99 -2.81
C HIS A 144 -15.21 10.25 -2.16
N ASP A 145 -15.66 10.53 -0.94
CA ASP A 145 -15.25 11.69 -0.15
C ASP A 145 -14.78 11.30 1.27
N PHE A 146 -14.46 12.29 2.08
CA PHE A 146 -14.00 12.07 3.46
C PHE A 146 -15.09 11.50 4.40
N ARG A 147 -16.36 11.51 4.00
CA ARG A 147 -17.49 10.95 4.76
C ARG A 147 -17.72 9.48 4.41
N SER A 148 -17.04 8.98 3.40
CA SER A 148 -17.14 7.59 2.98
C SER A 148 -16.67 6.66 4.10
N THR A 149 -17.53 5.69 4.43
CA THR A 149 -17.29 4.69 5.47
C THR A 149 -17.35 3.30 4.86
N GLU A 150 -17.05 2.28 5.65
CA GLU A 150 -17.26 0.90 5.20
C GLU A 150 -18.73 0.60 4.87
N ALA A 151 -19.67 1.25 5.56
CA ALA A 151 -21.11 1.08 5.32
C ALA A 151 -21.63 1.82 4.08
N THR A 152 -20.94 2.86 3.62
CA THR A 152 -21.34 3.69 2.47
C THR A 152 -20.48 3.49 1.23
N SER A 153 -19.54 2.54 1.28
CA SER A 153 -18.66 2.26 0.15
C SER A 153 -19.38 1.60 -1.01
N ASN A 154 -18.89 1.83 -2.22
CA ASN A 154 -19.34 1.13 -3.41
C ASN A 154 -19.34 -0.41 -3.19
N PRO A 155 -20.49 -1.09 -3.34
CA PRO A 155 -20.58 -2.55 -3.21
C PRO A 155 -19.86 -3.29 -4.34
N GLU A 156 -19.69 -2.64 -5.49
CA GLU A 156 -19.04 -3.19 -6.67
C GLU A 156 -17.56 -2.78 -6.70
N SER A 157 -16.69 -3.77 -6.88
CA SER A 157 -15.28 -3.52 -7.14
C SER A 157 -14.98 -3.91 -8.57
N ILE A 158 -14.28 -3.02 -9.26
CA ILE A 158 -13.66 -3.28 -10.57
C ILE A 158 -12.65 -4.46 -10.51
N LEU A 159 -12.19 -4.83 -9.29
CA LEU A 159 -11.30 -5.96 -9.05
C LEU A 159 -12.05 -7.29 -8.87
N HIS A 160 -13.37 -7.30 -9.08
CA HIS A 160 -14.24 -8.48 -8.96
C HIS A 160 -14.23 -9.15 -7.57
N GLY A 161 -13.68 -8.48 -6.55
CA GLY A 161 -13.71 -8.90 -5.15
C GLY A 161 -14.57 -7.95 -4.31
N HIS A 162 -15.39 -8.50 -3.44
CA HIS A 162 -16.13 -7.72 -2.46
C HIS A 162 -15.30 -7.47 -1.20
N LYS A 163 -15.70 -6.48 -0.39
CA LYS A 163 -15.08 -6.26 0.92
C LYS A 163 -15.10 -7.48 1.85
N LYS A 164 -16.09 -8.36 1.71
CA LYS A 164 -16.17 -9.64 2.44
C LYS A 164 -15.09 -10.65 2.01
N ASP A 165 -14.52 -10.48 0.82
CA ASP A 165 -13.48 -11.36 0.27
C ASP A 165 -12.07 -10.93 0.74
N LYS A 166 -12.01 -9.93 1.64
CA LYS A 166 -10.81 -9.58 2.40
C LYS A 166 -10.24 -10.85 3.05
N ILE A 167 -9.00 -11.21 2.72
CA ILE A 167 -8.25 -12.28 3.39
C ILE A 167 -8.07 -11.96 4.89
N GLY A 168 -8.46 -12.88 5.78
CA GLY A 168 -8.49 -12.63 7.23
C GLY A 168 -9.87 -12.16 7.71
N SER A 169 -10.10 -12.17 9.01
CA SER A 169 -11.34 -11.77 9.66
C SER A 169 -11.63 -10.26 9.64
N GLY A 170 -10.76 -9.45 9.02
CA GLY A 170 -11.07 -8.07 8.60
C GLY A 170 -11.16 -7.03 9.72
N GLY A 171 -10.80 -7.38 10.96
CA GLY A 171 -10.82 -6.47 12.10
C GLY A 171 -9.53 -5.67 12.27
N LEU A 172 -9.64 -4.36 12.50
CA LEU A 172 -8.51 -3.45 12.80
C LEU A 172 -7.65 -3.93 13.98
N SER A 173 -8.23 -4.69 14.91
CA SER A 173 -7.56 -5.20 16.10
C SER A 173 -6.79 -6.50 15.89
N LYS A 174 -7.03 -7.23 14.80
CA LYS A 174 -6.47 -8.56 14.58
C LYS A 174 -5.24 -8.57 13.67
N ASN A 175 -5.05 -7.51 12.87
CA ASN A 175 -3.86 -7.24 12.07
C ASN A 175 -3.28 -8.49 11.37
N GLU A 176 -4.13 -9.35 10.80
CA GLU A 176 -3.74 -10.67 10.28
C GLU A 176 -2.88 -10.60 9.00
N ARG A 177 -2.68 -9.38 8.48
CA ARG A 177 -1.80 -9.06 7.35
C ARG A 177 -0.60 -8.21 7.80
N TYR A 178 -0.33 -8.24 9.09
CA TYR A 178 0.83 -7.59 9.67
C TYR A 178 2.10 -8.21 9.11
N VAL A 179 3.04 -7.33 8.77
CA VAL A 179 4.38 -7.69 8.31
C VAL A 179 5.33 -6.88 9.16
N ASP A 180 6.22 -7.55 9.87
CA ASP A 180 7.33 -6.94 10.58
C ASP A 180 8.59 -7.06 9.73
N LEU A 181 9.05 -5.95 9.15
CA LEU A 181 10.24 -5.99 8.31
C LEU A 181 11.49 -6.37 9.12
N GLN A 182 11.55 -6.05 10.42
CA GLN A 182 12.68 -6.46 11.26
C GLN A 182 12.80 -7.98 11.33
N GLU A 183 11.67 -8.67 11.53
CA GLU A 183 11.62 -10.12 11.63
C GLU A 183 11.91 -10.79 10.29
N MET A 184 11.32 -10.27 9.20
CA MET A 184 11.55 -10.81 7.84
C MET A 184 13.01 -10.69 7.40
N GLY A 185 13.71 -9.65 7.86
CA GLY A 185 15.11 -9.40 7.55
C GLY A 185 16.13 -10.01 8.49
N ALA A 186 15.71 -10.76 9.51
CA ALA A 186 16.60 -11.21 10.60
C ALA A 186 17.80 -12.03 10.12
N ASP A 187 17.61 -12.84 9.07
CA ASP A 187 18.63 -13.73 8.51
C ASP A 187 19.33 -13.16 7.26
N SER A 188 18.95 -11.98 6.77
CA SER A 188 19.57 -11.35 5.60
C SER A 188 20.78 -10.50 6.00
N SER A 189 21.85 -10.57 5.21
CA SER A 189 23.09 -9.81 5.46
C SER A 189 22.92 -8.29 5.40
N GLY A 190 21.89 -7.81 4.68
CA GLY A 190 21.50 -6.39 4.62
C GLY A 190 20.34 -6.02 5.54
N GLY A 191 20.01 -6.89 6.49
CA GLY A 191 18.78 -6.78 7.28
C GLY A 191 17.55 -6.80 6.38
N TRP A 192 16.51 -6.08 6.78
CA TRP A 192 15.23 -6.06 6.07
C TRP A 192 15.30 -5.44 4.66
N GLN A 193 16.24 -4.52 4.43
CA GLN A 193 16.47 -3.92 3.11
C GLN A 193 17.07 -4.97 2.17
N GLY A 194 18.10 -5.69 2.63
CA GLY A 194 18.69 -6.81 1.89
C GLY A 194 17.66 -7.89 1.55
N PHE A 195 16.82 -8.27 2.51
CA PHE A 195 15.73 -9.21 2.27
C PHE A 195 14.79 -8.80 1.13
N LEU A 196 14.39 -7.52 1.06
CA LEU A 196 13.53 -7.02 -0.01
C LEU A 196 14.26 -6.93 -1.36
N GLU A 197 15.53 -6.53 -1.35
CA GLU A 197 16.38 -6.52 -2.54
C GLU A 197 16.58 -7.93 -3.10
N ASP A 198 16.81 -8.93 -2.25
CA ASP A 198 16.95 -10.33 -2.64
C ASP A 198 15.68 -10.85 -3.32
N ILE A 199 14.50 -10.58 -2.73
CA ILE A 199 13.20 -10.92 -3.34
C ILE A 199 13.07 -10.26 -4.71
N LYS A 200 13.38 -8.96 -4.82
CA LYS A 200 13.27 -8.24 -6.08
C LYS A 200 14.22 -8.81 -7.14
N GLN A 201 15.48 -9.06 -6.78
CA GLN A 201 16.47 -9.61 -7.71
C GLN A 201 16.11 -11.03 -8.16
N GLN A 202 15.56 -11.85 -7.26
CA GLN A 202 15.07 -13.16 -7.61
C GLN A 202 13.91 -13.05 -8.60
N TRP A 203 12.92 -12.21 -8.31
CA TRP A 203 11.78 -11.97 -9.19
C TRP A 203 12.19 -11.45 -10.56
N ASP A 204 13.06 -10.44 -10.63
CA ASP A 204 13.52 -9.86 -11.89
C ASP A 204 14.26 -10.90 -12.75
N ARG A 205 15.04 -11.79 -12.12
CA ARG A 205 15.75 -12.89 -12.79
C ARG A 205 14.79 -13.94 -13.31
N ASP A 206 13.83 -14.35 -12.50
CA ASP A 206 12.82 -15.33 -12.90
C ASP A 206 11.99 -14.78 -14.06
N LEU A 207 11.59 -13.50 -13.98
CA LEU A 207 10.84 -12.84 -15.04
C LEU A 207 11.63 -12.76 -16.36
N ALA A 208 12.91 -12.37 -16.31
CA ALA A 208 13.77 -12.35 -17.49
C ALA A 208 13.96 -13.75 -18.11
N GLY A 209 13.92 -14.81 -17.28
CA GLY A 209 13.94 -16.20 -17.76
C GLY A 209 12.70 -16.60 -18.57
N THR A 210 11.61 -15.81 -18.52
CA THR A 210 10.34 -16.11 -19.21
C THR A 210 10.12 -15.33 -20.51
N ASP A 211 11.10 -14.54 -20.97
CA ASP A 211 10.87 -13.59 -22.08
C ASP A 211 10.43 -14.26 -23.39
N ASP A 212 10.86 -15.49 -23.64
CA ASP A 212 10.48 -16.27 -24.83
C ASP A 212 9.28 -17.21 -24.61
N ASN A 213 8.68 -17.23 -23.40
CA ASN A 213 7.61 -18.14 -23.05
C ASN A 213 6.49 -17.47 -22.24
N ALA A 214 5.41 -17.10 -22.95
CA ALA A 214 4.24 -16.46 -22.36
C ALA A 214 3.51 -17.33 -21.30
N ASP A 215 3.56 -18.66 -21.41
CA ASP A 215 2.92 -19.57 -20.46
C ASP A 215 3.70 -19.66 -19.15
N GLU A 216 5.04 -19.71 -19.23
CA GLU A 216 5.91 -19.63 -18.04
C GLU A 216 5.79 -18.27 -17.37
N ARG A 217 5.76 -17.19 -18.15
CA ARG A 217 5.52 -15.84 -17.62
C ARG A 217 4.18 -15.77 -16.88
N ARG A 218 3.14 -16.35 -17.47
CA ARG A 218 1.81 -16.42 -16.84
C ARG A 218 1.83 -17.26 -15.57
N ALA A 219 2.52 -18.40 -15.54
CA ALA A 219 2.65 -19.26 -14.37
C ALA A 219 3.37 -18.51 -13.23
N LEU A 220 4.47 -17.81 -13.53
CA LEU A 220 5.21 -17.00 -12.57
C LEU A 220 4.31 -15.93 -11.91
N TYR A 221 3.49 -15.22 -12.71
CA TYR A 221 2.51 -14.27 -12.14
C TYR A 221 1.44 -14.97 -11.28
N GLN A 222 1.04 -16.20 -11.60
CA GLN A 222 0.06 -16.96 -10.81
C GLN A 222 0.59 -17.37 -9.44
N GLU A 223 1.91 -17.53 -9.28
CA GLU A 223 2.51 -17.78 -7.96
C GLU A 223 2.34 -16.57 -7.03
N LEU A 224 2.43 -15.35 -7.56
CA LEU A 224 2.21 -14.13 -6.77
C LEU A 224 0.73 -13.88 -6.43
N VAL A 225 -0.17 -14.07 -7.40
CA VAL A 225 -1.58 -13.65 -7.25
C VAL A 225 -2.54 -14.80 -6.93
N GLY A 226 -2.03 -16.04 -6.85
CA GLY A 226 -2.81 -17.26 -6.71
C GLY A 226 -3.41 -17.75 -8.04
N LYS A 227 -3.84 -19.02 -8.07
CA LYS A 227 -4.53 -19.61 -9.24
C LYS A 227 -5.82 -18.85 -9.52
N ARG A 228 -5.95 -18.29 -10.72
CA ARG A 228 -7.24 -17.78 -11.21
C ARG A 228 -8.16 -18.96 -11.56
N PRO A 229 -9.44 -18.93 -11.19
CA PRO A 229 -10.41 -19.89 -11.73
C PRO A 229 -10.39 -19.84 -13.27
N PRO A 230 -10.60 -20.97 -13.95
CA PRO A 230 -10.79 -20.95 -15.40
C PRO A 230 -11.93 -20.01 -15.76
N ALA A 231 -11.74 -19.26 -16.85
CA ALA A 231 -12.74 -18.37 -17.43
C ALA A 231 -13.92 -19.15 -18.02
#